data_AF-A0A7S2YTW3-F1
#
_entry.id   AF-A0A7S2YTW3-F1
#
_cell.length_a   1.000
_cell.length_b   1.000
_cell.length_c   1.000
_cell.angle_alpha   90.00
_cell.angle_beta   90.00
_cell.angle_gamma   90.00
#
_symmetry.space_group_name_H-M   'P 1'
#
loop_
_entity.id
_entity.type
_entity.pdbx_description
1 polymer ?
#
loop_
_entity_poly.entity_id
_entity_poly.type
_entity_poly.pdbx_seq_one_letter_code
_entity_poly.pdbx_strand_id
1 'polypeptide(L)'
;KTFLLKEPERLQSRIQDFVHMLPSSLHERVGFTTVGTEAAFSPVVHSVASDMIQSRQRVPEAAQTSVDAPIEPSQSTLDRLPPPYTAASAEADQSALARKFLELLGCHIETADPVTYSGGIQVVPGPTIIFKANFGTCLTELRKKFPNPEKVHISARSTLIIRGDNVVVESLDLDGCMLIDCDETKSVKVQNQVICNKGWERVKDPYASEAVHRMRGYHLNRKDAEIIEMTGHSQSDGCAIM
;
A
#
# COMPACT_ATOMS: atom_id res chain seq x y z
N LYS A 1 -5.66 -33.26 -41.76
CA LYS A 1 -5.33 -32.94 -40.34
C LYS A 1 -6.36 -31.95 -39.84
N THR A 2 -7.29 -32.40 -38.99
CA THR A 2 -8.27 -31.51 -38.36
C THR A 2 -7.56 -30.79 -37.20
N PHE A 3 -7.46 -29.48 -37.27
CA PHE A 3 -6.93 -28.68 -36.17
C PHE A 3 -8.05 -28.50 -35.15
N LEU A 4 -7.99 -29.24 -34.05
CA LEU A 4 -8.86 -29.04 -32.90
C LEU A 4 -8.25 -27.95 -32.03
N LEU A 5 -8.98 -26.86 -31.83
CA LEU A 5 -8.61 -25.83 -30.87
C LEU A 5 -8.74 -26.40 -29.44
N LYS A 6 -7.81 -26.02 -28.56
CA LYS A 6 -7.81 -26.45 -27.14
C LYS A 6 -9.00 -25.86 -26.38
N GLU A 7 -9.36 -24.61 -26.71
CA GLU A 7 -10.47 -23.85 -26.14
C GLU A 7 -11.12 -23.01 -27.24
N PRO A 8 -12.40 -22.62 -27.13
CA PRO A 8 -13.05 -21.76 -28.11
C PRO A 8 -12.37 -20.39 -28.17
N GLU A 9 -11.91 -20.01 -29.36
CA GLU A 9 -11.32 -18.70 -29.61
C GLU A 9 -12.41 -17.65 -29.94
N ARG A 10 -12.13 -16.40 -29.61
CA ARG A 10 -13.01 -15.25 -29.91
C ARG A 10 -12.21 -14.07 -30.43
N LEU A 11 -12.84 -13.25 -31.27
CA LEU A 11 -12.28 -11.96 -31.66
C LEU A 11 -12.18 -11.04 -30.43
N GLN A 12 -11.07 -10.33 -30.29
CA GLN A 12 -10.83 -9.36 -29.23
C GLN A 12 -10.24 -8.08 -29.82
N SER A 13 -10.55 -6.95 -29.20
CA SER A 13 -9.92 -5.65 -29.47
C SER A 13 -9.38 -5.07 -28.16
N ARG A 14 -8.43 -4.13 -28.24
CA ARG A 14 -7.90 -3.44 -27.06
C ARG A 14 -8.29 -1.97 -27.06
N ILE A 15 -8.55 -1.41 -25.88
CA ILE A 15 -8.95 0.00 -25.75
C ILE A 15 -7.86 0.93 -26.30
N GLN A 16 -6.59 0.59 -26.09
CA GLN A 16 -5.46 1.36 -26.60
C GLN A 16 -5.36 1.38 -28.14
N ASP A 17 -6.02 0.46 -28.86
CA ASP A 17 -6.01 0.43 -30.32
C ASP A 17 -6.78 1.64 -30.89
N PHE A 18 -7.58 2.33 -30.07
CA PHE A 18 -8.27 3.58 -30.43
C PHE A 18 -7.33 4.64 -31.02
N VAL A 19 -6.06 4.65 -30.60
CA VAL A 19 -5.04 5.58 -31.13
C VAL A 19 -4.90 5.48 -32.65
N HIS A 20 -5.12 4.29 -33.22
CA HIS A 20 -5.06 4.07 -34.66
C HIS A 20 -6.24 4.68 -35.44
N MET A 21 -7.33 5.02 -34.75
CA MET A 21 -8.49 5.67 -35.36
C MET A 21 -8.37 7.21 -35.40
N LEU A 22 -7.34 7.77 -34.78
CA LEU A 22 -7.11 9.22 -34.80
C LEU A 22 -6.71 9.69 -36.22
N PRO A 23 -7.20 10.84 -36.70
CA PRO A 23 -6.75 11.44 -37.95
C PRO A 23 -5.24 11.70 -37.95
N SER A 24 -4.59 11.60 -39.11
CA SER A 24 -3.15 11.83 -39.25
C SER A 24 -2.69 13.19 -38.74
N SER A 25 -3.55 14.21 -38.80
CA SER A 25 -3.28 15.54 -38.25
C SER A 25 -3.12 15.59 -36.73
N LEU A 26 -3.54 14.53 -36.02
CA LEU A 26 -3.40 14.40 -34.57
C LEU A 26 -2.28 13.45 -34.15
N HIS A 27 -1.66 12.70 -35.08
CA HIS A 27 -0.63 11.70 -34.75
C HIS A 27 0.57 12.35 -34.07
N GLU A 28 0.99 13.53 -34.53
CA GLU A 28 2.09 14.30 -33.91
C GLU A 28 1.80 14.79 -32.49
N ARG A 29 0.52 14.73 -32.05
CA ARG A 29 0.08 15.14 -30.70
C ARG A 29 -0.09 13.95 -29.76
N VAL A 30 0.05 12.73 -30.25
CA VAL A 30 0.01 11.52 -29.42
C VAL A 30 1.40 11.30 -28.84
N GLY A 31 1.48 11.19 -27.52
CA GLY A 31 2.73 10.94 -26.82
C GLY A 31 2.52 10.11 -25.56
N PHE A 32 3.61 9.84 -24.85
CA PHE A 32 3.62 9.05 -23.63
C PHE A 32 4.21 9.87 -22.50
N THR A 33 3.62 9.77 -21.31
CA THR A 33 4.18 10.31 -20.07
C THR A 33 4.73 9.15 -19.27
N THR A 34 6.02 9.23 -18.90
CA THR A 34 6.64 8.25 -18.01
C THR A 34 6.49 8.72 -16.57
N VAL A 35 6.08 7.83 -15.70
CA VAL A 35 5.92 8.07 -14.26
C VAL A 35 6.66 6.97 -13.49
N GLY A 36 7.11 7.28 -12.27
CA GLY A 36 7.72 6.29 -11.38
C GLY A 36 6.75 5.14 -11.12
N THR A 37 7.22 3.90 -11.26
CA THR A 37 6.39 2.70 -11.10
C THR A 37 5.82 2.65 -9.68
N GLU A 38 6.64 3.02 -8.69
CA GLU A 38 6.32 3.04 -7.27
C GLU A 38 5.23 4.07 -6.89
N ALA A 39 4.94 5.03 -7.78
CA ALA A 39 3.97 6.09 -7.52
C ALA A 39 2.62 5.87 -8.23
N ALA A 40 2.60 5.03 -9.28
CA ALA A 40 1.48 5.04 -10.23
C ALA A 40 1.07 3.65 -10.77
N PHE A 41 1.77 2.56 -10.41
CA PHE A 41 1.48 1.24 -10.97
C PHE A 41 1.54 0.13 -9.91
N SER A 42 0.37 -0.16 -9.33
CA SER A 42 0.20 -1.19 -8.29
C SER A 42 -0.95 -2.16 -8.62
N PRO A 43 -0.84 -2.95 -9.69
CA PRO A 43 -1.90 -3.86 -10.10
C PRO A 43 -2.01 -5.09 -9.19
N VAL A 44 -3.22 -5.68 -9.15
CA VAL A 44 -3.49 -6.99 -8.57
C VAL A 44 -3.92 -7.92 -9.69
N VAL A 45 -2.95 -8.56 -10.34
CA VAL A 45 -3.18 -9.41 -11.52
C VAL A 45 -2.67 -10.83 -11.34
N HIS A 46 -1.84 -11.07 -10.33
CA HIS A 46 -1.34 -12.40 -10.01
C HIS A 46 -1.95 -12.96 -8.73
N SER A 47 -2.07 -14.29 -8.70
CA SER A 47 -2.40 -15.01 -7.48
C SER A 47 -1.12 -15.37 -6.72
N VAL A 48 -1.24 -15.53 -5.40
CA VAL A 48 -0.13 -15.99 -4.55
C VAL A 48 0.45 -17.32 -5.06
N ALA A 49 -0.40 -18.23 -5.56
CA ALA A 49 0.03 -19.52 -6.10
C ALA A 49 0.77 -19.40 -7.44
N SER A 50 0.38 -18.46 -8.30
CA SER A 50 1.06 -18.22 -9.58
C SER A 50 2.47 -17.66 -9.36
N ASP A 51 2.63 -16.78 -8.38
CA ASP A 51 3.93 -16.22 -8.01
C ASP A 51 4.84 -17.24 -7.32
N MET A 52 4.26 -18.19 -6.56
CA MET A 52 5.02 -19.36 -6.07
C MET A 52 5.64 -20.17 -7.21
N ILE A 53 4.91 -20.35 -8.30
CA ILE A 53 5.39 -21.12 -9.45
C ILE A 53 6.48 -20.34 -10.17
N GLN A 54 6.30 -19.03 -10.38
CA GLN A 54 7.33 -18.22 -11.02
C GLN A 54 8.59 -18.06 -10.16
N SER A 55 8.46 -17.93 -8.83
CA SER A 55 9.61 -17.86 -7.92
C SER A 55 10.38 -19.19 -7.85
N ARG A 56 9.69 -20.34 -7.88
CA ARG A 56 10.31 -21.68 -7.93
C ARG A 56 10.99 -22.01 -9.25
N GLN A 57 10.41 -21.60 -10.39
CA GLN A 57 11.01 -21.82 -11.71
C GLN A 57 12.24 -20.94 -12.00
N ARG A 58 12.53 -19.96 -11.14
CA ARG A 58 13.61 -18.99 -11.32
C ARG A 58 14.86 -19.27 -10.49
N VAL A 59 14.89 -20.35 -9.70
CA VAL A 59 16.14 -20.89 -9.15
C VAL A 59 16.76 -21.77 -10.25
N PRO A 60 17.94 -21.42 -10.81
CA PRO A 60 18.57 -22.24 -11.83
C PRO A 60 18.77 -23.67 -11.31
N GLU A 61 18.42 -24.65 -12.15
CA GLU A 61 18.47 -26.10 -11.89
C GLU A 61 19.82 -26.58 -11.31
N ALA A 62 20.89 -25.81 -11.54
CA ALA A 62 22.23 -26.02 -10.96
C ALA A 62 22.29 -25.91 -9.42
N ALA A 63 21.31 -25.27 -8.75
CA ALA A 63 21.27 -25.14 -7.29
C ALA A 63 20.44 -26.25 -6.60
N GLN A 64 19.84 -27.19 -7.36
CA GLN A 64 18.98 -28.25 -6.80
C GLN A 64 19.75 -29.51 -6.35
N THR A 65 21.08 -29.50 -6.38
CA THR A 65 21.91 -30.68 -6.02
C THR A 65 22.51 -30.65 -4.61
N SER A 66 22.32 -29.60 -3.81
CA SER A 66 22.71 -29.62 -2.39
C SER A 66 21.48 -29.74 -1.49
N VAL A 67 21.26 -30.96 -1.01
CA VAL A 67 20.58 -31.17 0.28
C VAL A 67 21.31 -30.35 1.35
N ASP A 68 20.52 -29.67 2.17
CA ASP A 68 20.89 -28.84 3.33
C ASP A 68 21.09 -27.32 3.07
N ALA A 69 20.14 -26.57 3.64
CA ALA A 69 19.98 -25.12 3.79
C ALA A 69 19.16 -24.36 2.70
N PRO A 70 18.11 -23.59 3.08
CA PRO A 70 17.52 -22.60 2.19
C PRO A 70 18.57 -21.53 1.90
N ILE A 71 19.05 -21.48 0.65
CA ILE A 71 19.87 -20.36 0.18
C ILE A 71 18.92 -19.18 0.01
N GLU A 72 18.98 -18.21 0.93
CA GLU A 72 18.29 -16.94 0.72
C GLU A 72 18.89 -16.27 -0.53
N PRO A 73 18.07 -15.88 -1.53
CA PRO A 73 18.56 -15.29 -2.75
C PRO A 73 19.26 -13.96 -2.46
N SER A 74 20.38 -13.70 -3.14
CA SER A 74 21.09 -12.42 -3.02
C SER A 74 20.19 -11.24 -3.43
N GLN A 75 20.40 -10.06 -2.83
CA GLN A 75 19.65 -8.85 -3.17
C GLN A 75 19.68 -8.52 -4.68
N SER A 76 20.84 -8.74 -5.33
CA SER A 76 21.01 -8.58 -6.78
C SER A 76 20.18 -9.54 -7.65
N THR A 77 19.77 -10.68 -7.08
CA THR A 77 18.86 -11.65 -7.71
C THR A 77 17.42 -11.24 -7.50
N LEU A 78 17.10 -10.72 -6.30
CA LEU A 78 15.80 -10.13 -5.96
C LEU A 78 15.45 -8.93 -6.86
N ASP A 79 16.41 -8.04 -7.12
CA ASP A 79 16.20 -6.85 -7.95
C ASP A 79 15.90 -7.18 -9.44
N ARG A 80 16.18 -8.41 -9.89
CA ARG A 80 15.90 -8.89 -11.25
C ARG A 80 14.58 -9.66 -11.37
N LEU A 81 13.91 -9.95 -10.26
CA LEU A 81 12.61 -10.60 -10.29
C LEU A 81 11.56 -9.58 -10.76
N PRO A 82 10.63 -9.97 -11.65
CA PRO A 82 9.50 -9.11 -11.95
C PRO A 82 8.69 -8.88 -10.67
N PRO A 83 8.09 -7.69 -10.50
CA PRO A 83 7.29 -7.41 -9.32
C PRO A 83 6.14 -8.42 -9.19
N PRO A 84 5.75 -8.78 -7.96
CA PRO A 84 4.76 -9.83 -7.72
C PRO A 84 3.36 -9.47 -8.25
N TYR A 85 2.93 -8.20 -8.19
CA TYR A 85 1.59 -7.76 -8.64
C TYR A 85 0.43 -8.57 -8.03
N THR A 86 0.56 -8.88 -6.74
CA THR A 86 -0.43 -9.58 -5.92
C THR A 86 -1.16 -8.60 -5.00
N ALA A 87 -2.19 -9.09 -4.30
CA ALA A 87 -2.93 -8.26 -3.35
C ALA A 87 -2.02 -7.73 -2.22
N ALA A 88 -1.06 -8.52 -1.76
CA ALA A 88 -0.12 -8.11 -0.71
C ALA A 88 0.80 -6.97 -1.15
N SER A 89 1.37 -7.06 -2.36
CA SER A 89 2.25 -6.01 -2.88
C SER A 89 1.48 -4.72 -3.17
N ALA A 90 0.29 -4.82 -3.76
CA ALA A 90 -0.51 -3.64 -4.04
C ALA A 90 -0.95 -2.90 -2.77
N GLU A 91 -1.28 -3.61 -1.68
CA GLU A 91 -1.59 -2.99 -0.39
C GLU A 91 -0.35 -2.28 0.20
N ALA A 92 0.83 -2.89 0.10
CA ALA A 92 2.07 -2.31 0.56
C ALA A 92 2.46 -1.06 -0.24
N ASP A 93 2.26 -1.07 -1.57
CA ASP A 93 2.54 0.07 -2.45
C ASP A 93 1.66 1.28 -2.11
N GLN A 94 0.37 1.06 -1.82
CA GLN A 94 -0.53 2.15 -1.41
C GLN A 94 -0.02 2.84 -0.14
N SER A 95 0.41 2.05 0.85
CA SER A 95 1.00 2.58 2.08
C SER A 95 2.38 3.22 1.82
N ALA A 96 3.17 2.69 0.88
CA ALA A 96 4.47 3.25 0.49
C ALA A 96 4.32 4.65 -0.12
N LEU A 97 3.31 4.87 -0.96
CA LEU A 97 3.05 6.19 -1.53
C LEU A 97 2.69 7.21 -0.45
N ALA A 98 1.83 6.83 0.50
CA ALA A 98 1.46 7.70 1.62
C ALA A 98 2.68 8.06 2.51
N ARG A 99 3.56 7.09 2.79
CA ARG A 99 4.84 7.31 3.47
C ARG A 99 5.70 8.33 2.73
N LYS A 100 5.90 8.11 1.43
CA LYS A 100 6.70 9.00 0.57
C LYS A 100 6.14 10.42 0.55
N PHE A 101 4.81 10.60 0.58
CA PHE A 101 4.23 11.93 0.72
C PHE A 101 4.54 12.59 2.07
N LEU A 102 4.44 11.87 3.19
CA LEU A 102 4.78 12.44 4.49
C LEU A 102 6.28 12.76 4.63
N GLU A 103 7.15 11.89 4.11
CA GLU A 103 8.60 12.13 4.05
C GLU A 103 8.92 13.38 3.21
N LEU A 104 8.28 13.54 2.04
CA LEU A 104 8.44 14.74 1.20
C LEU A 104 7.96 16.03 1.88
N LEU A 105 6.99 15.93 2.80
CA LEU A 105 6.57 17.06 3.63
C LEU A 105 7.55 17.36 4.77
N GLY A 106 8.43 16.41 5.14
CA GLY A 106 9.42 16.55 6.21
C GLY A 106 9.06 15.79 7.49
N CYS A 107 8.09 14.88 7.45
CA CYS A 107 7.78 14.01 8.60
C CYS A 107 8.85 12.94 8.80
N HIS A 108 9.08 12.53 10.04
CA HIS A 108 9.97 11.42 10.36
C HIS A 108 9.20 10.09 10.30
N ILE A 109 9.41 9.36 9.21
CA ILE A 109 8.75 8.08 8.95
C ILE A 109 9.80 6.98 8.98
N GLU A 110 9.69 6.06 9.93
CA GLU A 110 10.54 4.88 9.93
C GLU A 110 10.09 3.89 8.85
N THR A 111 10.95 2.96 8.46
CA THR A 111 10.63 1.92 7.47
C THR A 111 10.83 0.54 8.10
N ALA A 112 9.82 -0.31 8.02
CA ALA A 112 9.93 -1.69 8.49
C ALA A 112 10.87 -2.52 7.61
N ASP A 113 11.47 -3.55 8.21
CA ASP A 113 12.19 -4.55 7.44
C ASP A 113 11.24 -5.30 6.48
N PRO A 114 11.72 -5.69 5.29
CA PRO A 114 10.95 -6.52 4.37
C PRO A 114 10.50 -7.83 5.02
N VAL A 115 9.24 -8.20 4.79
CA VAL A 115 8.66 -9.45 5.27
C VAL A 115 8.22 -10.31 4.10
N THR A 116 8.56 -11.60 4.16
CA THR A 116 8.07 -12.60 3.21
C THR A 116 6.75 -13.19 3.69
N TYR A 117 5.68 -13.01 2.90
CA TYR A 117 4.37 -13.65 3.11
C TYR A 117 4.26 -15.00 2.38
N SER A 118 3.10 -15.63 2.52
CA SER A 118 2.77 -16.87 1.80
C SER A 118 3.12 -16.74 0.33
N GLY A 119 3.79 -17.76 -0.18
CA GLY A 119 4.18 -17.84 -1.57
C GLY A 119 5.45 -17.10 -1.99
N GLY A 120 6.27 -16.65 -1.04
CA GLY A 120 7.57 -16.04 -1.31
C GLY A 120 7.49 -14.56 -1.68
N ILE A 121 6.32 -13.94 -1.49
CA ILE A 121 6.08 -12.53 -1.80
C ILE A 121 6.74 -11.68 -0.71
N GLN A 122 7.75 -10.90 -1.08
CA GLN A 122 8.39 -9.93 -0.20
C GLN A 122 7.72 -8.57 -0.33
N VAL A 123 7.36 -7.98 0.81
CA VAL A 123 6.84 -6.60 0.87
C VAL A 123 7.39 -5.88 2.09
N VAL A 124 7.42 -4.56 2.04
CA VAL A 124 7.71 -3.72 3.21
C VAL A 124 6.38 -3.40 3.90
N PRO A 125 6.08 -3.96 5.07
CA PRO A 125 4.74 -3.92 5.65
C PRO A 125 4.37 -2.57 6.28
N GLY A 126 5.33 -1.78 6.76
CA GLY A 126 4.99 -0.63 7.62
C GLY A 126 5.94 0.56 7.55
N PRO A 127 5.50 1.72 8.07
CA PRO A 127 4.19 1.97 8.68
C PRO A 127 3.04 1.93 7.69
N THR A 128 1.85 1.58 8.18
CA THR A 128 0.62 1.56 7.39
C THR A 128 -0.08 2.90 7.53
N ILE A 129 -0.06 3.72 6.49
CA ILE A 129 -0.69 5.05 6.51
C ILE A 129 -1.79 5.07 5.46
N ILE A 130 -3.00 5.39 5.91
CA ILE A 130 -4.19 5.44 5.07
C ILE A 130 -4.85 6.80 5.22
N PHE A 131 -4.85 7.56 4.13
CA PHE A 131 -5.62 8.79 3.99
C PHE A 131 -6.92 8.48 3.26
N LYS A 132 -8.05 8.73 3.90
CA LYS A 132 -9.33 8.71 3.19
C LYS A 132 -9.40 9.94 2.27
N ALA A 133 -10.09 9.82 1.14
CA ALA A 133 -10.14 10.87 0.12
C ALA A 133 -10.59 12.25 0.65
N ASN A 134 -11.41 12.28 1.70
CA ASN A 134 -11.88 13.52 2.32
C ASN A 134 -10.86 14.17 3.27
N PHE A 135 -9.70 13.56 3.53
CA PHE A 135 -8.60 14.18 4.29
C PHE A 135 -7.63 14.91 3.36
N GLY A 136 -7.24 14.28 2.24
CA GLY A 136 -6.39 14.88 1.23
C GLY A 136 -5.88 13.86 0.23
N THR A 137 -5.81 14.25 -1.03
CA THR A 137 -5.41 13.38 -2.15
C THR A 137 -4.14 13.83 -2.87
N CYS A 138 -3.67 15.05 -2.59
CA CYS A 138 -2.45 15.60 -3.19
C CYS A 138 -1.53 16.26 -2.14
N LEU A 139 -0.25 16.40 -2.49
CA LEU A 139 0.77 17.01 -1.62
C LEU A 139 0.38 18.42 -1.14
N THR A 140 -0.26 19.23 -1.98
CA THR A 140 -0.68 20.59 -1.61
C THR A 140 -1.76 20.60 -0.52
N GLU A 141 -2.67 19.63 -0.55
CA GLU A 141 -3.67 19.45 0.50
C GLU A 141 -3.02 18.92 1.77
N LEU A 142 -2.22 17.85 1.66
CA LEU A 142 -1.53 17.24 2.80
C LEU A 142 -0.61 18.23 3.51
N ARG A 143 0.07 19.12 2.79
CA ARG A 143 0.90 20.19 3.38
C ARG A 143 0.12 21.09 4.34
N LYS A 144 -1.17 21.34 4.09
CA LYS A 144 -2.03 22.13 5.01
C LYS A 144 -2.45 21.33 6.24
N LYS A 145 -2.52 20.00 6.12
CA LYS A 145 -2.90 19.10 7.21
C LYS A 145 -1.73 18.78 8.16
N PHE A 146 -0.49 18.95 7.71
CA PHE A 146 0.73 18.75 8.50
C PHE A 146 1.56 20.04 8.57
N PRO A 147 1.16 21.04 9.38
CA PRO A 147 1.82 22.34 9.42
C PRO A 147 3.22 22.33 10.06
N ASN A 148 3.49 21.39 10.98
CA ASN A 148 4.82 21.22 11.60
C ASN A 148 5.32 19.77 11.38
N PRO A 149 5.64 19.40 10.13
CA PRO A 149 5.95 18.02 9.76
C PRO A 149 7.13 17.44 10.56
N GLU A 150 8.10 18.28 10.95
CA GLU A 150 9.25 17.87 11.77
C GLU A 150 8.90 17.34 13.17
N LYS A 151 7.67 17.62 13.64
CA LYS A 151 7.13 17.15 14.93
C LYS A 151 6.23 15.91 14.78
N VAL A 152 6.22 15.29 13.60
CA VAL A 152 5.45 14.08 13.32
C VAL A 152 6.40 12.91 13.11
N HIS A 153 6.36 11.98 14.05
CA HIS A 153 7.21 10.78 14.13
C HIS A 153 6.30 9.56 14.11
N ILE A 154 6.53 8.65 13.14
CA ILE A 154 5.72 7.44 12.98
C ILE A 154 6.67 6.24 12.90
N SER A 155 6.58 5.35 13.88
CA SER A 155 7.43 4.15 13.96
C SER A 155 7.15 3.15 12.84
N ALA A 156 8.11 2.25 12.57
CA ALA A 156 8.03 1.26 11.49
C ALA A 156 6.81 0.31 11.62
N ARG A 157 6.36 0.07 12.85
CA ARG A 157 5.25 -0.83 13.18
C ARG A 157 3.89 -0.15 13.25
N SER A 158 3.84 1.17 13.05
CA SER A 158 2.64 1.94 13.31
C SER A 158 1.58 1.83 12.22
N THR A 159 0.33 2.08 12.62
CA THR A 159 -0.82 2.23 11.74
C THR A 159 -1.49 3.58 12.01
N LEU A 160 -1.59 4.42 10.97
CA LEU A 160 -2.27 5.70 11.03
C LEU A 160 -3.39 5.72 9.99
N ILE A 161 -4.63 5.88 10.43
CA ILE A 161 -5.80 5.97 9.57
C ILE A 161 -6.48 7.30 9.83
N ILE A 162 -6.62 8.14 8.80
CA ILE A 162 -7.23 9.46 8.92
C ILE A 162 -8.37 9.62 7.94
N ARG A 163 -9.53 10.02 8.47
CA ARG A 163 -10.72 10.42 7.73
C ARG A 163 -11.25 11.75 8.28
N GLY A 164 -11.62 12.64 7.37
CA GLY A 164 -12.22 13.94 7.70
C GLY A 164 -11.42 15.11 7.14
N ASP A 165 -12.11 16.09 6.56
CA ASP A 165 -11.45 17.26 5.98
C ASP A 165 -10.87 18.16 7.07
N ASN A 166 -11.58 18.35 8.17
CA ASN A 166 -11.14 19.29 9.21
C ASN A 166 -10.17 18.67 10.25
N VAL A 167 -9.37 17.67 9.84
CA VAL A 167 -8.31 17.08 10.68
C VAL A 167 -6.99 17.76 10.38
N VAL A 168 -6.28 18.23 11.41
CA VAL A 168 -4.92 18.79 11.29
C VAL A 168 -4.01 18.10 12.30
N VAL A 169 -2.85 17.62 11.83
CA VAL A 169 -1.83 16.96 12.65
C VAL A 169 -0.65 17.91 12.83
N GLU A 170 -0.61 18.57 13.98
CA GLU A 170 0.42 19.57 14.29
C GLU A 170 1.64 18.97 14.99
N SER A 171 1.46 17.93 15.80
CA SER A 171 2.54 17.12 16.38
C SER A 171 2.01 15.76 16.86
N LEU A 172 2.75 14.69 16.56
CA LEU A 172 2.37 13.30 16.84
C LEU A 172 3.63 12.44 16.93
N ASP A 173 3.78 11.69 18.01
CA ASP A 173 4.72 10.56 18.13
C ASP A 173 3.91 9.27 18.25
N LEU A 174 3.99 8.41 17.23
CA LEU A 174 3.16 7.23 17.10
C LEU A 174 3.99 5.95 17.02
N ASP A 175 3.91 5.13 18.07
CA ASP A 175 4.31 3.73 18.13
C ASP A 175 3.10 2.83 18.46
N GLY A 176 2.37 2.41 17.42
CA GLY A 176 1.16 1.60 17.57
C GLY A 176 0.10 1.97 16.55
N CYS A 177 -1.17 1.95 16.92
CA CYS A 177 -2.27 2.29 16.03
C CYS A 177 -3.02 3.54 16.51
N MET A 178 -3.29 4.46 15.59
CA MET A 178 -4.17 5.61 15.78
C MET A 178 -5.17 5.69 14.61
N LEU A 179 -6.44 5.88 14.95
CA LEU A 179 -7.51 6.11 14.00
C LEU A 179 -8.22 7.42 14.32
N ILE A 180 -8.37 8.27 13.32
CA ILE A 180 -9.12 9.52 13.41
C ILE A 180 -10.25 9.46 12.39
N ASP A 181 -11.49 9.51 12.88
CA ASP A 181 -12.68 9.66 12.06
C ASP A 181 -13.44 10.92 12.48
N CYS A 182 -13.31 11.96 11.67
CA CYS A 182 -13.98 13.24 11.87
C CYS A 182 -15.02 13.48 10.78
N ASP A 183 -16.25 13.79 11.20
CA ASP A 183 -17.29 14.27 10.28
C ASP A 183 -17.00 15.68 9.76
N GLU A 184 -17.80 16.12 8.79
CA GLU A 184 -17.63 17.43 8.11
C GLU A 184 -17.98 18.63 9.00
N THR A 185 -18.72 18.41 10.10
CA THR A 185 -19.21 19.48 10.98
C THR A 185 -18.26 19.78 12.13
N LYS A 186 -17.33 18.88 12.42
CA LYS A 186 -16.37 18.97 13.51
C LYS A 186 -14.97 19.24 12.97
N SER A 187 -14.05 19.58 13.87
CA SER A 187 -12.63 19.70 13.56
C SER A 187 -11.81 19.04 14.66
N VAL A 188 -10.70 18.42 14.25
CA VAL A 188 -9.77 17.72 15.15
C VAL A 188 -8.39 18.28 14.91
N LYS A 189 -7.74 18.69 16.00
CA LYS A 189 -6.31 19.02 15.98
C LYS A 189 -5.56 18.03 16.85
N VAL A 190 -4.60 17.34 16.25
CA VAL A 190 -3.67 16.45 16.95
C VAL A 190 -2.45 17.27 17.34
N GLN A 191 -2.32 17.56 18.63
CA GLN A 191 -1.23 18.35 19.20
C GLN A 191 -0.61 17.58 20.36
N ASN A 192 0.73 17.50 20.37
CA ASN A 192 1.57 16.94 21.44
C ASN A 192 1.18 15.52 21.85
N GLN A 193 0.60 14.75 20.92
CA GLN A 193 0.20 13.39 21.19
C GLN A 193 1.38 12.44 21.14
N VAL A 194 1.50 11.62 22.18
CA VAL A 194 2.47 10.51 22.26
C VAL A 194 1.67 9.24 22.49
N ILE A 195 1.61 8.38 21.48
CA ILE A 195 0.79 7.16 21.48
C ILE A 195 1.73 5.96 21.43
N CYS A 196 1.70 5.14 22.48
CA CYS A 196 2.39 3.87 22.54
C CYS A 196 1.38 2.76 22.88
N ASN A 197 1.06 1.89 21.93
CA ASN A 197 0.10 0.80 22.13
C ASN A 197 0.45 -0.47 21.32
N LYS A 198 -0.28 -1.56 21.58
CA LYS A 198 0.01 -2.86 20.92
C LYS A 198 -0.21 -2.82 19.41
N GLY A 199 -0.94 -1.84 18.90
CA GLY A 199 -1.15 -1.60 17.47
C GLY A 199 -1.84 -2.76 16.77
N TRP A 200 -1.72 -2.76 15.44
CA TRP A 200 -2.25 -3.81 14.58
C TRP A 200 -1.11 -4.63 13.99
N GLU A 201 -1.32 -5.93 13.86
CA GLU A 201 -0.30 -6.86 13.38
C GLU A 201 -0.81 -7.64 12.17
N ARG A 202 0.03 -7.79 11.15
CA ARG A 202 -0.24 -8.69 10.03
C ARG A 202 0.18 -10.11 10.41
N VAL A 203 -0.80 -10.99 10.63
CA VAL A 203 -0.57 -12.39 10.97
C VAL A 203 -0.67 -13.23 9.70
N LYS A 204 0.38 -13.97 9.38
CA LYS A 204 0.42 -14.88 8.22
C LYS A 204 -0.73 -15.87 8.27
N ASP A 205 -1.45 -16.01 7.16
CA ASP A 205 -2.64 -16.85 7.07
C ASP A 205 -2.81 -17.45 5.66
N PRO A 206 -1.97 -18.43 5.29
CA PRO A 206 -2.01 -19.07 3.98
C PRO A 206 -3.29 -19.85 3.69
N TYR A 207 -4.00 -20.28 4.73
CA TYR A 207 -5.15 -21.20 4.64
C TYR A 207 -6.45 -20.56 5.13
N ALA A 208 -6.52 -19.23 5.13
CA ALA A 208 -7.67 -18.49 5.61
C ALA A 208 -8.97 -18.98 4.95
N SER A 209 -10.08 -19.00 5.70
CA SER A 209 -11.41 -19.31 5.15
C SER A 209 -11.90 -18.22 4.19
N GLU A 210 -11.52 -16.98 4.45
CA GLU A 210 -11.87 -15.82 3.63
C GLU A 210 -10.93 -15.70 2.44
N ALA A 211 -11.51 -15.63 1.23
CA ALA A 211 -10.74 -15.49 -0.02
C ALA A 211 -9.83 -14.25 0.00
N VAL A 212 -10.32 -13.17 0.60
CA VAL A 212 -9.61 -11.89 0.73
C VAL A 212 -8.32 -12.02 1.55
N HIS A 213 -8.29 -12.89 2.56
CA HIS A 213 -7.09 -13.17 3.34
C HIS A 213 -6.16 -14.14 2.59
N ARG A 214 -6.71 -15.18 1.92
CA ARG A 214 -5.91 -16.09 1.09
C ARG A 214 -5.17 -15.38 -0.04
N MET A 215 -5.82 -14.41 -0.70
CA MET A 215 -5.24 -13.66 -1.82
C MET A 215 -4.05 -12.78 -1.40
N ARG A 216 -3.97 -12.37 -0.12
CA ARG A 216 -2.85 -11.56 0.41
C ARG A 216 -1.90 -12.34 1.31
N GLY A 217 -2.29 -13.54 1.76
CA GLY A 217 -1.46 -14.41 2.60
C GLY A 217 -1.37 -14.02 4.08
N TYR A 218 -2.22 -13.10 4.54
CA TYR A 218 -2.31 -12.68 5.94
C TYR A 218 -3.68 -12.09 6.28
N HIS A 219 -3.98 -12.01 7.58
CA HIS A 219 -5.06 -11.20 8.13
C HIS A 219 -4.50 -10.18 9.13
N LEU A 220 -5.28 -9.14 9.44
CA LEU A 220 -4.92 -8.13 10.44
C LEU A 220 -5.47 -8.53 11.80
N ASN A 221 -4.58 -8.70 12.78
CA ASN A 221 -4.90 -8.83 14.19
C ASN A 221 -4.90 -7.44 14.83
N ARG A 222 -6.09 -6.89 15.10
CA ARG A 222 -6.28 -5.54 15.66
C ARG A 222 -6.21 -5.59 17.18
N LYS A 223 -5.01 -5.59 17.74
CA LYS A 223 -4.79 -5.80 19.18
C LYS A 223 -5.19 -4.58 20.01
N ASP A 224 -4.84 -3.39 19.55
CA ASP A 224 -5.06 -2.14 20.28
C ASP A 224 -5.01 -0.94 19.32
N ALA A 225 -5.71 0.14 19.66
CA ALA A 225 -5.71 1.39 18.89
C ALA A 225 -6.25 2.55 19.74
N GLU A 226 -5.62 3.72 19.58
CA GLU A 226 -6.22 4.99 20.00
C GLU A 226 -7.22 5.42 18.93
N ILE A 227 -8.47 5.66 19.30
CA ILE A 227 -9.56 5.96 18.36
C ILE A 227 -10.22 7.28 18.74
N ILE A 228 -10.17 8.22 17.80
CA ILE A 228 -10.88 9.50 17.90
C ILE A 228 -12.03 9.48 16.89
N GLU A 229 -13.25 9.30 17.41
CA GLU A 229 -14.47 9.35 16.62
C GLU A 229 -15.26 10.62 16.97
N MET A 230 -15.39 11.50 15.98
CA MET A 230 -16.13 12.75 16.07
C MET A 230 -17.30 12.71 15.08
N THR A 231 -18.35 11.98 15.47
CA THR A 231 -19.58 11.81 14.68
C THR A 231 -20.79 12.41 15.42
N GLY A 232 -21.60 13.27 14.79
CA GLY A 232 -22.97 13.60 15.27
C GLY A 232 -23.43 15.06 15.13
N HIS A 233 -24.75 15.28 15.16
CA HIS A 233 -25.49 16.53 14.89
C HIS A 233 -25.50 17.58 16.03
N SER A 234 -24.59 17.52 17.00
CA SER A 234 -24.56 18.49 18.11
C SER A 234 -23.51 19.57 17.88
N GLN A 235 -23.95 20.82 18.01
CA GLN A 235 -23.24 22.08 17.78
C GLN A 235 -21.78 22.09 18.26
N SER A 236 -20.94 22.63 17.37
CA SER A 236 -19.66 23.31 17.59
C SER A 236 -19.00 23.08 18.94
N ASP A 237 -18.00 22.22 18.96
CA ASP A 237 -16.80 22.41 19.78
C ASP A 237 -15.63 21.76 19.03
N GLY A 238 -14.63 22.57 18.67
CA GLY A 238 -13.36 22.04 18.15
C GLY A 238 -12.67 21.27 19.27
N CYS A 239 -12.34 20.00 19.03
CA CYS A 239 -11.57 19.22 19.97
C CYS A 239 -10.09 19.41 19.65
N ALA A 240 -9.39 20.19 20.48
CA ALA A 240 -7.94 20.14 20.54
C ALA A 240 -7.58 18.96 21.44
N ILE A 241 -6.94 17.96 20.86
CA ILE A 241 -6.37 16.85 21.61
C ILE A 241 -4.97 17.32 21.99
N MET A 242 -4.84 17.75 23.25
CA MET A 242 -3.60 18.27 23.86
C MET A 242 -2.80 17.17 24.54
#